data_AF-A0A9N9U5X7-F1
#
_entry.id   AF-A0A9N9U5X7-F1
#
_cell.length_a   1.000
_cell.length_b   1.000
_cell.length_c   1.000
_cell.angle_alpha   90.00
_cell.angle_beta   90.00
_cell.angle_gamma   90.00
#
_symmetry.space_group_name_H-M   'P 1'
#
loop_
_entity.id
_entity.type
_entity.pdbx_description
1 polymer ?
#
loop_
_entity_poly.entity_id
_entity_poly.type
_entity_poly.pdbx_seq_one_letter_code
_entity_poly.pdbx_strand_id
1 'polypeptide(L)'
;MARLAQTKCCIICGHEVFRPRPRDEDIPAALAWRQRYRIVYQDHQGSTRLSGLASHCDSRGNSWYAPWDHEDTRAYSGVANLPERELLRVMDYDSPSGDHLRYGFPAHDNCWTLLQKVYSPASVPYDMLFNVCKSLEGPQPDRILDWGHDYGGALQVTYGDRTEGRSVDDRRDAPQFFYQDPCSSEDIEGLLRQNYEPLFSGAEISLETSPLKDPLASLPSDVRFIIANLLLTADLHALRLASRAFYFIFHEQSYWALRFAPGGDRDWLLEATGLAKSQKVDWRLLYRTTSQLEQLPPSLRNRSRIWNLAKLIKDATPSSPIESITRPSIFGPDCEFDIWAEVTSSQLDTARSSEDRPKVKLPRQKFQLPGPLEEIKVYFIRLGPAEFISGITFSMTSNRSRHIGYKSGSMRRLKLREDPIGFNLQLEYVGILSIQAVYSNGDISEWLGDSSCMPTTRRLVLHDKITAVEGVFDVCTSLLTICRTKLTNDFLRDAN
;
A
#
# COMPACT_ATOMS: atom_id res chain seq x y z
N MET A 1 21.42 14.05 -27.89
CA MET A 1 20.05 14.06 -27.32
C MET A 1 20.16 14.62 -25.91
N ALA A 2 19.56 15.77 -25.63
CA ALA A 2 19.54 16.33 -24.29
C ALA A 2 18.77 15.35 -23.38
N ARG A 3 19.41 14.85 -22.31
CA ARG A 3 18.70 14.16 -21.23
C ARG A 3 17.65 15.15 -20.73
N LEU A 4 16.37 14.88 -21.00
CA LEU A 4 15.27 15.57 -20.34
C LEU A 4 15.55 15.51 -18.84
N ALA A 5 15.50 16.66 -18.16
CA ALA A 5 15.66 16.71 -16.71
C ALA A 5 14.71 15.68 -16.09
N GLN A 6 15.26 14.71 -15.34
CA GLN A 6 14.46 13.67 -14.68
C GLN A 6 13.47 14.38 -13.73
N THR A 7 12.20 14.42 -14.12
CA THR A 7 11.14 14.96 -13.27
C THR A 7 10.79 13.89 -12.24
N LYS A 8 11.20 14.12 -10.99
CA LYS A 8 10.95 13.20 -9.88
C LYS A 8 9.59 13.53 -9.24
N CYS A 9 8.76 12.51 -9.06
CA CYS A 9 7.40 12.66 -8.56
C CYS A 9 7.24 12.31 -7.08
N CYS A 10 6.22 12.88 -6.47
CA CYS A 10 5.83 12.59 -5.10
C CYS A 10 5.34 11.14 -5.03
N ILE A 11 5.90 10.35 -4.12
CA ILE A 11 5.52 8.94 -3.94
C ILE A 11 4.05 8.74 -3.55
N ILE A 12 3.35 9.80 -3.11
CA ILE A 12 1.96 9.78 -2.62
C ILE A 12 0.97 10.23 -3.71
N CYS A 13 1.17 11.41 -4.30
CA CYS A 13 0.20 11.99 -5.23
C CYS A 13 0.55 11.80 -6.72
N GLY A 14 1.75 11.29 -7.02
CA GLY A 14 2.22 11.02 -8.37
C GLY A 14 2.62 12.26 -9.17
N HIS A 15 2.49 13.47 -8.60
CA HIS A 15 2.93 14.70 -9.27
C HIS A 15 4.38 15.04 -9.00
N GLU A 16 4.97 15.72 -9.97
CA GLU A 16 6.28 16.35 -9.87
C GLU A 16 6.40 17.16 -8.56
N VAL A 17 7.40 16.80 -7.76
CA VAL A 17 7.79 17.57 -6.57
C VAL A 17 8.57 18.82 -6.97
N PHE A 18 9.20 18.78 -8.14
CA PHE A 18 9.93 19.90 -8.69
C PHE A 18 9.84 19.89 -10.22
N ARG A 19 9.54 21.06 -10.81
CA ARG A 19 9.62 21.30 -12.25
C ARG A 19 10.55 22.49 -12.50
N PRO A 20 11.66 22.32 -13.24
CA PRO A 20 12.51 23.45 -13.59
C PRO A 20 11.71 24.42 -14.49
N ARG A 21 11.59 25.69 -14.05
CA ARG A 21 10.99 26.78 -14.85
C ARG A 21 12.02 27.88 -15.15
N PRO A 22 11.83 28.66 -16.24
CA PRO A 22 12.63 29.86 -16.51
C PRO A 22 12.53 30.89 -15.36
N ARG A 23 13.56 31.73 -15.22
CA ARG A 23 13.80 32.63 -14.06
C ARG A 23 12.76 33.72 -13.80
N ASP A 24 11.85 33.98 -14.72
CA ASP A 24 11.03 35.20 -14.71
C ASP A 24 9.53 34.94 -14.52
N GLU A 25 9.13 33.71 -14.17
CA GLU A 25 7.74 33.40 -13.82
C GLU A 25 7.57 33.24 -12.31
N ASP A 26 6.88 34.20 -11.68
CA ASP A 26 6.37 34.02 -10.32
C ASP A 26 5.49 32.77 -10.28
N ILE A 27 5.76 31.88 -9.32
CA ILE A 27 4.90 30.73 -9.09
C ILE A 27 3.58 31.26 -8.50
N PRO A 28 2.42 30.98 -9.14
CA PRO A 28 1.14 31.31 -8.56
C PRO A 28 1.05 30.80 -7.13
N ALA A 29 0.55 31.62 -6.20
CA ALA A 29 0.43 31.23 -4.78
C ALA A 29 -0.25 29.86 -4.59
N ALA A 30 -1.21 29.53 -5.46
CA ALA A 30 -1.89 28.24 -5.50
C ALA A 30 -0.96 27.02 -5.71
N LEU A 31 0.23 27.21 -6.25
CA LEU A 31 1.24 26.17 -6.51
C LEU A 31 2.39 26.16 -5.48
N ALA A 32 2.44 27.12 -4.56
CA ALA A 32 3.55 27.27 -3.61
C ALA A 32 3.74 26.02 -2.73
N TRP A 33 2.64 25.36 -2.35
CA TRP A 33 2.67 24.13 -1.55
C TRP A 33 3.44 22.99 -2.23
N ARG A 34 3.49 22.97 -3.58
CA ARG A 34 4.18 21.92 -4.35
C ARG A 34 5.69 22.03 -4.32
N GLN A 35 6.22 23.20 -3.94
CA GLN A 35 7.66 23.40 -3.83
C GLN A 35 8.22 22.93 -2.49
N ARG A 36 7.32 22.63 -1.54
CA ARG A 36 7.63 22.20 -0.18
C ARG A 36 7.59 20.69 -0.12
N TYR A 37 8.70 20.07 0.24
CA TYR A 37 8.81 18.62 0.26
C TYR A 37 9.68 18.11 1.40
N ARG A 38 9.47 16.83 1.69
CA ARG A 38 10.29 16.01 2.59
C ARG A 38 10.72 14.76 1.85
N ILE A 39 11.78 14.14 2.32
CA ILE A 39 12.36 12.93 1.74
C ILE A 39 12.44 11.87 2.83
N VAL A 40 11.89 10.69 2.57
CA VAL A 40 12.16 9.50 3.38
C VAL A 40 13.45 8.90 2.83
N TYR A 41 14.50 8.85 3.65
CA TYR A 41 15.82 8.44 3.20
C TYR A 41 16.46 7.44 4.17
N GLN A 42 17.40 6.66 3.65
CA GLN A 42 18.26 5.80 4.45
C GLN A 42 19.63 6.46 4.65
N ASP A 43 20.08 6.56 5.90
CA ASP A 43 21.39 7.09 6.24
C ASP A 43 22.53 6.07 6.01
N HIS A 44 23.78 6.48 6.19
CA HIS A 44 24.95 5.61 6.00
C HIS A 44 25.01 4.44 6.99
N GLN A 45 24.28 4.52 8.10
CA GLN A 45 24.19 3.46 9.10
C GLN A 45 23.04 2.48 8.78
N GLY A 46 22.30 2.73 7.69
CA GLY A 46 21.16 1.91 7.28
C GLY A 46 19.85 2.26 8.00
N SER A 47 19.82 3.31 8.81
CA SER A 47 18.59 3.74 9.51
C SER A 47 17.74 4.64 8.61
N THR A 48 16.44 4.36 8.52
CA THR A 48 15.52 5.18 7.72
C THR A 48 15.00 6.35 8.55
N ARG A 49 15.00 7.54 7.95
CA ARG A 49 14.57 8.79 8.59
C ARG A 49 13.75 9.63 7.61
N LEU A 50 13.00 10.56 8.17
CA LEU A 50 12.34 11.62 7.40
C LEU A 50 13.18 12.89 7.50
N SER A 51 13.41 13.54 6.37
CA SER A 51 14.09 14.83 6.32
C SER A 51 13.27 15.95 6.96
N GLY A 52 13.96 17.06 7.24
CA GLY A 52 13.33 18.36 7.44
C GLY A 52 12.60 18.84 6.19
N LEU A 53 11.96 19.98 6.34
CA LEU A 53 11.21 20.62 5.29
C LEU A 53 12.15 21.36 4.32
N ALA A 54 12.16 20.93 3.08
CA ALA A 54 12.88 21.60 2.00
C ALA A 54 11.90 22.41 1.14
N SER A 55 12.38 23.55 0.65
CA SER A 55 11.74 24.30 -0.43
C SER A 55 12.78 24.64 -1.49
N HIS A 56 12.44 24.46 -2.77
CA HIS A 56 13.39 24.71 -3.86
C HIS A 56 12.92 25.88 -4.73
N CYS A 57 13.78 26.89 -4.88
CA CYS A 57 13.42 28.16 -5.51
C CYS A 57 14.07 28.41 -6.88
N ASP A 58 15.13 27.68 -7.29
CA ASP A 58 15.83 27.90 -8.57
C ASP A 58 15.93 26.62 -9.41
N SER A 59 16.06 26.75 -10.73
CA SER A 59 15.99 25.68 -11.75
C SER A 59 17.32 24.99 -12.05
N ARG A 60 18.39 25.32 -11.33
CA ARG A 60 19.75 24.88 -11.68
C ARG A 60 20.21 23.72 -10.83
N GLY A 61 19.90 22.50 -11.26
CA GLY A 61 20.53 21.28 -10.73
C GLY A 61 19.66 20.04 -10.87
N ASN A 62 20.31 18.88 -11.06
CA ASN A 62 19.69 17.56 -10.92
C ASN A 62 19.77 17.04 -9.47
N SER A 63 20.36 17.81 -8.57
CA SER A 63 20.64 17.44 -7.19
C SER A 63 19.50 17.86 -6.27
N TRP A 64 19.07 16.93 -5.42
CA TRP A 64 18.01 17.17 -4.44
C TRP A 64 18.62 17.41 -3.06
N TYR A 65 18.10 18.41 -2.35
CA TYR A 65 18.57 18.76 -1.01
C TYR A 65 17.40 18.74 -0.04
N ALA A 66 17.64 18.20 1.15
CA ALA A 66 16.73 18.39 2.26
C ALA A 66 17.51 18.38 3.59
N PRO A 67 17.08 19.19 4.58
CA PRO A 67 17.71 19.19 5.88
C PRO A 67 17.63 17.81 6.51
N TRP A 68 18.68 17.39 7.21
CA TRP A 68 18.68 16.08 7.86
C TRP A 68 17.79 16.01 9.08
N ASP A 69 17.74 17.10 9.84
CA ASP A 69 16.91 17.24 11.02
C ASP A 69 15.45 17.42 10.59
N HIS A 70 14.58 16.57 11.12
CA HIS A 70 13.15 16.55 10.86
C HIS A 70 12.46 17.89 11.14
N GLU A 71 12.96 18.62 12.13
CA GLU A 71 12.40 19.90 12.57
C GLU A 71 12.95 21.10 11.78
N ASP A 72 14.04 20.91 11.03
CA ASP A 72 14.67 21.99 10.28
C ASP A 72 13.89 22.32 9.00
N THR A 73 13.86 23.60 8.63
CA THR A 73 13.20 24.12 7.45
C THR A 73 14.16 24.98 6.66
N ARG A 74 14.40 24.63 5.39
CA ARG A 74 15.33 25.36 4.51
C ARG A 74 14.78 25.62 3.13
N ALA A 75 15.16 26.78 2.60
CA ALA A 75 14.97 27.15 1.22
C ALA A 75 16.30 27.05 0.48
N TYR A 76 16.33 26.28 -0.59
CA TYR A 76 17.50 26.10 -1.45
C TYR A 76 17.33 26.96 -2.70
N SER A 77 18.30 27.83 -2.95
CA SER A 77 18.36 28.71 -4.13
C SER A 77 19.77 28.73 -4.72
N GLY A 78 19.87 28.52 -6.03
CA GLY A 78 21.12 28.55 -6.78
C GLY A 78 22.11 27.42 -6.46
N VAL A 79 23.13 27.27 -7.32
CA VAL A 79 24.19 26.24 -7.19
C VAL A 79 25.28 26.65 -6.19
N ALA A 80 25.35 27.94 -5.84
CA ALA A 80 26.58 28.55 -5.32
C ALA A 80 26.92 28.24 -3.85
N ASN A 81 26.01 27.69 -3.03
CA ASN A 81 26.25 27.40 -1.61
C ASN A 81 25.44 26.21 -1.08
N LEU A 82 25.36 25.12 -1.86
CA LEU A 82 24.61 23.94 -1.47
C LEU A 82 25.48 23.05 -0.56
N PRO A 83 25.08 22.78 0.70
CA PRO A 83 25.88 21.96 1.60
C PRO A 83 25.90 20.51 1.11
N GLU A 84 27.08 19.99 0.76
CA GLU A 84 27.27 18.59 0.34
C GLU A 84 26.69 17.58 1.33
N ARG A 85 26.66 17.96 2.62
CA ARG A 85 26.03 17.16 3.68
C ARG A 85 24.55 16.91 3.38
N GLU A 86 23.79 17.91 2.95
CA GLU A 86 22.32 17.81 2.80
C GLU A 86 21.89 17.27 1.43
N LEU A 87 22.86 16.81 0.63
CA LEU A 87 22.62 16.19 -0.65
C LEU A 87 22.01 14.80 -0.47
N LEU A 88 20.83 14.61 -1.06
CA LEU A 88 20.11 13.34 -1.10
C LEU A 88 19.93 12.92 -2.56
N ARG A 89 20.29 11.68 -2.88
CA ARG A 89 19.91 11.07 -4.16
C ARG A 89 18.44 10.69 -4.08
N VAL A 90 17.69 11.13 -5.08
CA VAL A 90 16.26 10.86 -5.16
C VAL A 90 16.00 10.01 -6.39
N MET A 91 15.60 8.75 -6.16
CA MET A 91 15.23 7.81 -7.22
C MET A 91 16.29 7.68 -8.34
N ASP A 92 17.59 7.75 -8.02
CA ASP A 92 18.70 7.72 -8.99
C ASP A 92 19.82 6.77 -8.54
N TYR A 93 20.08 5.74 -9.35
CA TYR A 93 21.07 4.68 -9.11
C TYR A 93 22.35 4.84 -9.94
N ASP A 94 22.38 5.71 -10.96
CA ASP A 94 23.49 5.78 -11.91
C ASP A 94 24.60 6.70 -11.38
N SER A 95 25.51 6.17 -10.55
CA SER A 95 26.83 6.79 -10.40
C SER A 95 27.93 5.79 -10.02
N PRO A 96 29.04 5.78 -10.77
CA PRO A 96 30.20 4.90 -10.50
C PRO A 96 31.10 5.36 -9.34
N SER A 97 30.72 6.42 -8.61
CA SER A 97 31.49 6.98 -7.49
C SER A 97 30.97 6.47 -6.15
N GLY A 98 31.67 5.51 -5.55
CA GLY A 98 31.36 4.86 -4.28
C GLY A 98 31.45 5.72 -3.02
N ASP A 99 31.13 7.01 -3.07
CA ASP A 99 31.13 7.88 -1.89
C ASP A 99 29.71 8.18 -1.41
N HIS A 100 29.45 7.78 -0.16
CA HIS A 100 28.60 8.41 0.85
C HIS A 100 27.34 9.19 0.43
N LEU A 101 26.62 8.78 -0.62
CA LEU A 101 25.39 9.45 -1.01
C LEU A 101 24.18 8.65 -0.53
N ARG A 102 23.35 9.32 0.28
CA ARG A 102 22.12 8.76 0.86
C ARG A 102 21.04 8.74 -0.22
N TYR A 103 20.20 7.72 -0.15
CA TYR A 103 19.12 7.46 -1.10
C TYR A 103 17.77 7.73 -0.45
N GLY A 104 16.83 8.33 -1.18
CA GLY A 104 15.51 8.62 -0.65
C GLY A 104 14.39 8.88 -1.66
N PHE A 105 13.19 8.98 -1.10
CA PHE A 105 11.92 9.08 -1.81
C PHE A 105 11.18 10.36 -1.42
N PRO A 106 10.80 11.23 -2.36
CA PRO A 106 10.29 12.55 -2.06
C PRO A 106 8.76 12.51 -1.91
N ALA A 107 8.25 13.34 -1.02
CA ALA A 107 6.82 13.64 -0.91
C ALA A 107 6.61 15.13 -0.65
N HIS A 108 5.55 15.71 -1.24
CA HIS A 108 5.12 17.04 -0.85
C HIS A 108 4.78 17.07 0.65
N ASP A 109 5.10 18.17 1.32
CA ASP A 109 4.86 18.34 2.76
C ASP A 109 3.38 18.15 3.13
N ASN A 110 2.47 18.70 2.30
CA ASN A 110 1.03 18.54 2.49
C ASN A 110 0.56 17.11 2.23
N CYS A 111 1.12 16.41 1.24
CA CYS A 111 0.81 14.99 1.00
C CYS A 111 1.30 14.13 2.17
N TRP A 112 2.48 14.44 2.71
CA TRP A 112 3.05 13.77 3.87
C TRP A 112 2.20 13.99 5.13
N THR A 113 1.72 15.22 5.34
CA THR A 113 0.79 15.55 6.44
C THR A 113 -0.48 14.70 6.36
N LEU A 114 -1.07 14.53 5.17
CA LEU A 114 -2.23 13.67 4.98
C LEU A 114 -1.91 12.19 5.25
N LEU A 115 -0.74 11.71 4.82
CA LEU A 115 -0.29 10.35 5.12
C LEU A 115 -0.15 10.13 6.63
N GLN A 116 0.47 11.06 7.37
CA GLN A 116 0.57 10.97 8.83
C GLN A 116 -0.82 10.91 9.49
N LYS A 117 -1.77 11.72 9.01
CA LYS A 117 -3.16 11.68 9.52
C LYS A 117 -3.86 10.36 9.22
N VAL A 118 -3.58 9.71 8.08
CA VAL A 118 -4.09 8.37 7.73
C VAL A 118 -3.51 7.28 8.65
N TYR A 119 -2.25 7.42 9.09
CA TYR A 119 -1.61 6.48 10.01
C TYR A 119 -2.03 6.67 11.48
N SER A 120 -2.44 7.88 11.86
CA SER A 120 -2.86 8.23 13.22
C SER A 120 -3.86 7.22 13.81
N PRO A 121 -3.69 6.78 15.07
CA PRO A 121 -2.72 7.26 16.07
C PRO A 121 -1.32 6.65 15.95
N ALA A 122 -1.10 5.69 15.04
CA ALA A 122 0.22 5.14 14.81
C ALA A 122 1.10 6.11 14.02
N SER A 123 2.42 5.96 14.15
CA SER A 123 3.37 6.65 13.28
C SER A 123 3.51 5.91 11.94
N VAL A 124 3.92 6.65 10.91
CA VAL A 124 4.29 6.04 9.62
C VAL A 124 5.56 5.18 9.84
N PRO A 125 5.56 3.89 9.49
CA PRO A 125 6.71 3.02 9.66
C PRO A 125 7.74 3.31 8.54
N TYR A 126 8.66 4.25 8.79
CA TYR A 126 9.60 4.74 7.76
C TYR A 126 10.40 3.62 7.09
N ASP A 127 10.94 2.68 7.86
CA ASP A 127 11.70 1.55 7.32
C ASP A 127 10.86 0.71 6.35
N MET A 128 9.60 0.43 6.71
CA MET A 128 8.71 -0.37 5.88
C MET A 128 8.30 0.38 4.63
N LEU A 129 7.93 1.66 4.76
CA LEU A 129 7.58 2.51 3.62
C LEU A 129 8.76 2.63 2.63
N PHE A 130 9.98 2.85 3.14
CA PHE A 130 11.18 2.94 2.32
C PHE A 130 11.46 1.63 1.58
N ASN A 131 11.33 0.49 2.25
CA ASN A 131 11.51 -0.82 1.63
C ASN A 131 10.44 -1.12 0.55
N VAL A 132 9.18 -0.72 0.78
CA VAL A 132 8.13 -0.79 -0.26
C VAL A 132 8.53 0.05 -1.46
N CYS A 133 8.86 1.33 -1.25
CA CYS A 133 9.18 2.23 -2.35
C CYS A 133 10.36 1.69 -3.17
N LYS A 134 11.41 1.20 -2.51
CA LYS A 134 12.56 0.56 -3.15
C LYS A 134 12.20 -0.68 -3.97
N SER A 135 11.21 -1.46 -3.52
CA SER A 135 10.71 -2.63 -4.25
C SER A 135 9.95 -2.24 -5.52
N LEU A 136 9.28 -1.09 -5.50
CA LEU A 136 8.45 -0.58 -6.60
C LEU A 136 9.22 0.20 -7.67
N GLU A 137 10.50 0.51 -7.47
CA GLU A 137 11.29 1.36 -8.37
C GLU A 137 11.58 0.78 -9.76
N GLY A 138 11.20 -0.47 -10.03
CA GLY A 138 11.24 -1.07 -11.35
C GLY A 138 12.62 -1.05 -12.06
N PRO A 139 12.66 -1.48 -13.33
CA PRO A 139 13.89 -1.53 -14.10
C PRO A 139 14.29 -0.20 -14.76
N GLN A 140 13.52 0.89 -14.64
CA GLN A 140 13.89 2.18 -15.23
C GLN A 140 13.75 3.31 -14.18
N PRO A 141 14.87 3.87 -13.67
CA PRO A 141 14.89 4.85 -12.56
C PRO A 141 14.36 6.26 -12.95
N ASP A 142 13.94 6.43 -14.19
CA ASP A 142 13.37 7.68 -14.71
C ASP A 142 11.87 7.82 -14.41
N ARG A 143 11.28 6.86 -13.70
CA ARG A 143 9.83 6.68 -13.60
C ARG A 143 9.27 6.85 -12.19
N ILE A 144 8.00 7.18 -12.18
CA ILE A 144 7.10 7.29 -11.03
C ILE A 144 6.91 5.89 -10.43
N LEU A 145 6.82 5.77 -9.11
CA LEU A 145 6.62 4.47 -8.45
C LEU A 145 5.29 3.83 -8.89
N ASP A 146 5.31 2.56 -9.27
CA ASP A 146 4.10 1.84 -9.64
C ASP A 146 3.47 1.16 -8.41
N TRP A 147 2.57 1.87 -7.73
CA TRP A 147 1.76 1.30 -6.63
C TRP A 147 0.62 0.39 -7.13
N GLY A 148 0.58 0.07 -8.42
CA GLY A 148 -0.49 -0.68 -9.05
C GLY A 148 -1.72 0.17 -9.39
N HIS A 149 -1.64 1.50 -9.26
CA HIS A 149 -2.73 2.44 -9.52
C HIS A 149 -2.26 3.67 -10.30
N ASP A 150 -3.19 4.40 -10.90
CA ASP A 150 -2.95 5.58 -11.73
C ASP A 150 -2.82 6.91 -10.94
N TYR A 151 -2.62 6.82 -9.63
CA TYR A 151 -2.59 7.97 -8.70
C TYR A 151 -3.87 8.81 -8.75
N GLY A 152 -5.02 8.13 -8.88
CA GLY A 152 -6.33 8.78 -8.94
C GLY A 152 -6.50 9.57 -10.23
N GLY A 153 -5.94 9.06 -11.33
CA GLY A 153 -5.99 9.66 -12.66
C GLY A 153 -4.86 10.64 -13.00
N ALA A 154 -3.78 10.71 -12.20
CA ALA A 154 -2.60 11.51 -12.54
C ALA A 154 -1.71 10.85 -13.59
N LEU A 155 -1.74 9.52 -13.68
CA LEU A 155 -0.93 8.77 -14.63
C LEU A 155 -1.78 8.15 -15.72
N GLN A 156 -1.18 8.01 -16.90
CA GLN A 156 -1.72 7.19 -17.96
C GLN A 156 -1.05 5.83 -17.87
N VAL A 157 -1.82 4.84 -17.43
CA VAL A 157 -1.34 3.46 -17.37
C VAL A 157 -1.68 2.79 -18.69
N THR A 158 -0.64 2.35 -19.39
CA THR A 158 -0.76 1.49 -20.56
C THR A 158 -0.26 0.10 -20.19
N TYR A 159 -1.03 -0.91 -20.56
CA TYR A 159 -0.64 -2.29 -20.35
C TYR A 159 0.16 -2.73 -21.58
N GLY A 160 1.46 -2.98 -21.40
CA GLY A 160 2.29 -3.59 -22.45
C GLY A 160 1.92 -5.06 -22.65
N ASP A 161 2.59 -5.73 -23.59
CA ASP A 161 2.50 -7.18 -23.66
C ASP A 161 3.11 -7.81 -22.38
N ARG A 162 2.67 -9.01 -22.03
CA ARG A 162 2.78 -9.65 -20.71
C ARG A 162 4.21 -9.73 -20.12
N THR A 163 5.24 -9.52 -20.92
CA THR A 163 6.66 -9.52 -20.53
C THR A 163 7.21 -8.15 -20.12
N GLU A 164 6.55 -7.04 -20.50
CA GLU A 164 7.08 -5.68 -20.32
C GLU A 164 6.50 -4.94 -19.10
N GLY A 165 5.49 -5.51 -18.44
CA GLY A 165 4.83 -4.90 -17.29
C GLY A 165 3.92 -3.72 -17.66
N ARG A 166 3.59 -2.87 -16.68
CA ARG A 166 2.81 -1.64 -16.90
C ARG A 166 3.75 -0.53 -17.34
N SER A 167 3.42 0.14 -18.44
CA SER A 167 4.09 1.40 -18.81
C SER A 167 3.26 2.55 -18.29
N VAL A 168 3.90 3.37 -17.46
CA VAL A 168 3.27 4.46 -16.73
C VAL A 168 3.88 5.76 -17.23
N ASP A 169 3.06 6.56 -17.91
CA ASP A 169 3.45 7.88 -18.42
C ASP A 169 2.67 8.97 -17.68
N ASP A 170 3.33 10.12 -17.47
CA ASP A 170 2.70 11.29 -16.87
C ASP A 170 1.58 11.83 -17.79
N ARG A 171 0.39 12.07 -17.23
CA ARG A 171 -0.67 12.75 -17.99
C ARG A 171 -0.34 14.22 -18.08
N ARG A 172 0.12 14.65 -19.27
CA ARG A 172 0.36 16.06 -19.58
C ARG A 172 -0.88 16.95 -19.36
N ASP A 173 -2.07 16.37 -19.44
CA ASP A 173 -3.37 17.03 -19.24
C ASP A 173 -4.06 16.61 -17.93
N ALA A 174 -3.34 16.69 -16.81
CA ALA A 174 -3.92 16.44 -15.50
C ALA A 174 -5.03 17.47 -15.16
N PRO A 175 -6.15 17.06 -14.52
CA PRO A 175 -7.21 17.98 -14.12
C PRO A 175 -6.70 19.15 -13.27
N GLN A 176 -7.20 20.36 -13.51
CA GLN A 176 -6.72 21.57 -12.82
C GLN A 176 -6.79 21.50 -11.29
N PHE A 177 -7.76 20.75 -10.74
CA PHE A 177 -7.91 20.62 -9.29
C PHE A 177 -6.73 19.88 -8.64
N PHE A 178 -5.96 19.07 -9.38
CA PHE A 178 -4.77 18.39 -8.84
C PHE A 178 -3.67 19.34 -8.37
N TYR A 179 -3.70 20.58 -8.87
CA TYR A 179 -2.72 21.61 -8.56
C TYR A 179 -3.06 22.41 -7.31
N GLN A 180 -4.25 22.20 -6.74
CA GLN A 180 -4.80 23.00 -5.64
C GLN A 180 -4.34 22.44 -4.30
N ASP A 181 -4.11 23.31 -3.33
CA ASP A 181 -3.60 22.91 -2.02
C ASP A 181 -4.61 21.99 -1.30
N PRO A 182 -4.27 20.71 -1.03
CA PRO A 182 -5.18 19.79 -0.37
C PRO A 182 -5.37 20.08 1.14
N CYS A 183 -4.62 21.03 1.69
CA CYS A 183 -4.66 21.45 3.09
C CYS A 183 -5.18 22.89 3.27
N SER A 184 -5.78 23.50 2.24
CA SER A 184 -6.41 24.83 2.31
C SER A 184 -7.41 24.93 3.48
N SER A 185 -7.08 25.72 4.49
CA SER A 185 -7.93 25.92 5.67
C SER A 185 -9.20 26.69 5.33
N GLU A 186 -9.12 27.64 4.39
CA GLU A 186 -10.26 28.48 3.98
C GLU A 186 -11.39 27.64 3.37
N ASP A 187 -11.06 26.70 2.47
CA ASP A 187 -12.06 25.84 1.83
C ASP A 187 -12.69 24.86 2.82
N ILE A 188 -11.88 24.32 3.75
CA ILE A 188 -12.34 23.40 4.80
C ILE A 188 -13.31 24.15 5.73
N GLU A 189 -12.89 25.30 6.26
CA GLU A 189 -13.73 26.11 7.14
C GLU A 189 -14.97 26.63 6.42
N GLY A 190 -14.85 27.08 5.17
CA GLY A 190 -15.96 27.54 4.34
C GLY A 190 -17.02 26.46 4.15
N LEU A 191 -16.60 25.24 3.79
CA LEU A 191 -17.51 24.10 3.67
C LEU A 191 -18.21 23.80 5.00
N LEU A 192 -17.47 23.75 6.10
CA LEU A 192 -18.05 23.44 7.41
C LEU A 192 -19.01 24.54 7.87
N ARG A 193 -18.71 25.81 7.57
CA ARG A 193 -19.58 26.95 7.89
C ARG A 193 -20.91 26.96 7.15
N GLN A 194 -20.93 26.50 5.90
CA GLN A 194 -22.15 26.43 5.10
C GLN A 194 -23.12 25.34 5.56
N ASN A 195 -22.64 24.35 6.33
CA ASN A 195 -23.42 23.17 6.74
C ASN A 195 -23.76 23.19 8.24
N TYR A 196 -23.77 24.36 8.88
CA TYR A 196 -24.33 24.50 10.23
C TYR A 196 -25.85 24.37 10.21
N GLU A 197 -26.41 23.74 11.23
CA GLU A 197 -27.86 23.71 11.40
C GLU A 197 -28.40 25.12 11.70
N PRO A 198 -29.35 25.65 10.92
CA PRO A 198 -30.34 26.54 11.47
C PRO A 198 -31.24 25.72 12.41
N LEU A 199 -31.50 26.22 13.62
CA LEU A 199 -32.39 25.62 14.63
C LEU A 199 -33.71 25.16 14.00
N PHE A 200 -33.82 23.90 13.57
CA PHE A 200 -35.09 23.35 13.09
C PHE A 200 -35.56 22.23 14.01
N SER A 201 -36.75 22.51 14.56
CA SER A 201 -37.53 21.70 15.48
C SER A 201 -37.75 20.30 14.93
N GLY A 202 -37.41 19.29 15.72
CA GLY A 202 -37.65 17.89 15.40
C GLY A 202 -39.14 17.64 15.19
N ALA A 203 -39.55 17.47 13.95
CA ALA A 203 -40.78 16.74 13.67
C ALA A 203 -40.49 15.27 13.98
N GLU A 204 -40.95 14.80 15.14
CA GLU A 204 -41.04 13.37 15.44
C GLU A 204 -41.92 12.74 14.36
N ILE A 205 -41.29 12.07 13.40
CA ILE A 205 -42.01 11.23 12.46
C ILE A 205 -42.33 9.93 13.20
N SER A 206 -43.46 9.93 13.91
CA SER A 206 -44.08 8.71 14.43
C SER A 206 -44.51 7.84 13.25
N LEU A 207 -43.67 6.88 12.89
CA LEU A 207 -43.99 5.83 11.94
C LEU A 207 -44.62 4.67 12.71
N GLU A 208 -45.94 4.71 12.87
CA GLU A 208 -46.70 3.52 13.26
C GLU A 208 -46.45 2.42 12.23
N THR A 209 -45.79 1.35 12.67
CA THR A 209 -45.50 0.16 11.87
C THR A 209 -46.73 -0.73 11.81
N SER A 210 -47.24 -1.03 10.61
CA SER A 210 -48.06 -2.23 10.45
C SER A 210 -47.12 -3.44 10.54
N PRO A 211 -47.29 -4.38 11.49
CA PRO A 211 -46.24 -5.35 11.81
C PRO A 211 -46.12 -6.54 10.86
N LEU A 212 -46.91 -6.61 9.79
CA LEU A 212 -47.39 -7.93 9.39
C LEU A 212 -46.47 -8.77 8.50
N LYS A 213 -45.34 -8.27 7.97
CA LYS A 213 -44.41 -9.10 7.15
C LYS A 213 -42.91 -8.72 7.14
N ASP A 214 -42.45 -7.70 7.88
CA ASP A 214 -41.02 -7.32 7.86
C ASP A 214 -40.26 -8.05 8.99
N PRO A 215 -39.46 -9.09 8.70
CA PRO A 215 -38.71 -9.80 9.74
C PRO A 215 -37.66 -8.92 10.41
N LEU A 216 -37.15 -7.89 9.73
CA LEU A 216 -36.17 -6.97 10.29
C LEU A 216 -36.79 -5.94 11.24
N ALA A 217 -38.10 -5.72 11.17
CA ALA A 217 -38.82 -4.88 12.13
C ALA A 217 -38.85 -5.48 13.55
N SER A 218 -38.64 -6.79 13.68
CA SER A 218 -38.53 -7.49 14.97
C SER A 218 -37.22 -7.19 15.73
N LEU A 219 -36.21 -6.66 15.02
CA LEU A 219 -34.93 -6.33 15.63
C LEU A 219 -35.03 -5.04 16.47
N PRO A 220 -34.37 -4.98 17.64
CA PRO A 220 -34.22 -3.74 18.40
C PRO A 220 -33.61 -2.62 17.54
N SER A 221 -33.97 -1.36 17.83
CA SER A 221 -33.46 -0.18 17.11
C SER A 221 -31.93 -0.11 17.12
N ASP A 222 -31.30 -0.47 18.24
CA ASP A 222 -29.85 -0.44 18.39
C ASP A 222 -29.16 -1.46 17.48
N VAL A 223 -29.75 -2.65 17.35
CA VAL A 223 -29.25 -3.69 16.43
C VAL A 223 -29.39 -3.24 14.98
N ARG A 224 -30.51 -2.62 14.63
CA ARG A 224 -30.69 -2.01 13.30
C ARG A 224 -29.69 -0.90 13.04
N PHE A 225 -29.38 -0.08 14.04
CA PHE A 225 -28.37 0.97 13.95
C PHE A 225 -26.96 0.41 13.74
N ILE A 226 -26.59 -0.65 14.47
CA ILE A 226 -25.32 -1.38 14.27
C ILE A 226 -25.23 -1.93 12.85
N ILE A 227 -26.27 -2.61 12.38
CA ILE A 227 -26.34 -3.15 11.00
C ILE A 227 -26.13 -2.03 9.99
N ALA A 228 -26.86 -0.91 10.13
CA ALA A 228 -26.74 0.22 9.22
C ALA A 228 -25.33 0.83 9.20
N ASN A 229 -24.66 0.89 10.35
CA ASN A 229 -23.30 1.43 10.44
C ASN A 229 -22.26 0.56 9.74
N LEU A 230 -22.47 -0.76 9.69
CA LEU A 230 -21.60 -1.72 9.00
C LEU A 230 -21.79 -1.72 7.47
N LEU A 231 -22.89 -1.17 6.97
CA LEU A 231 -23.20 -1.09 5.55
C LEU A 231 -22.57 0.13 4.89
N LEU A 232 -22.23 0.02 3.61
CA LEU A 232 -21.96 1.18 2.77
C LEU A 232 -23.23 2.04 2.69
N THR A 233 -23.07 3.35 2.55
CA THR A 233 -24.22 4.26 2.49
C THR A 233 -25.17 3.91 1.32
N ALA A 234 -24.64 3.49 0.18
CA ALA A 234 -25.44 3.01 -0.96
C ALA A 234 -26.31 1.79 -0.60
N ASP A 235 -25.75 0.84 0.16
CA ASP A 235 -26.47 -0.36 0.60
C ASP A 235 -27.54 -0.02 1.65
N LEU A 236 -27.28 0.96 2.52
CA LEU A 236 -28.33 1.45 3.43
C LEU A 236 -29.49 2.07 2.65
N HIS A 237 -29.23 2.83 1.59
CA HIS A 237 -30.29 3.36 0.74
C HIS A 237 -31.15 2.24 0.14
N ALA A 238 -30.53 1.17 -0.37
CA ALA A 238 -31.25 -0.01 -0.85
C ALA A 238 -32.02 -0.71 0.27
N LEU A 239 -31.41 -0.88 1.45
CA LEU A 239 -32.02 -1.51 2.61
C LEU A 239 -33.27 -0.77 3.10
N ARG A 240 -33.27 0.57 3.05
CA ARG A 240 -34.44 1.39 3.40
C ARG A 240 -35.60 1.20 2.44
N LEU A 241 -35.32 0.91 1.17
CA LEU A 241 -36.34 0.60 0.18
C LEU A 241 -36.88 -0.83 0.39
N ALA A 242 -36.03 -1.76 0.82
CA ALA A 242 -36.39 -3.14 1.09
C ALA A 242 -37.13 -3.35 2.44
N SER A 243 -36.79 -2.56 3.46
CA SER A 243 -37.33 -2.66 4.82
C SER A 243 -37.55 -1.26 5.41
N ARG A 244 -38.81 -0.96 5.74
CA ARG A 244 -39.19 0.30 6.40
C ARG A 244 -38.61 0.41 7.81
N ALA A 245 -38.20 -0.70 8.42
CA ALA A 245 -37.59 -0.72 9.75
C ALA A 245 -36.29 0.11 9.85
N PHE A 246 -35.60 0.35 8.72
CA PHE A 246 -34.37 1.15 8.66
C PHE A 246 -34.60 2.62 8.30
N TYR A 247 -35.86 3.04 8.08
CA TYR A 247 -36.16 4.39 7.60
C TYR A 247 -35.69 5.47 8.57
N PHE A 248 -35.88 5.27 9.88
CA PHE A 248 -35.53 6.25 10.92
C PHE A 248 -34.03 6.59 10.92
N ILE A 249 -33.16 5.61 10.66
CA ILE A 249 -31.69 5.75 10.71
C ILE A 249 -31.20 6.81 9.73
N PHE A 250 -31.87 6.98 8.59
CA PHE A 250 -31.52 8.01 7.63
C PHE A 250 -31.70 9.45 8.15
N HIS A 251 -32.55 9.63 9.15
CA HIS A 251 -32.79 10.91 9.79
C HIS A 251 -31.89 11.11 11.02
N GLU A 252 -31.16 10.09 11.45
CA GLU A 252 -30.25 10.17 12.60
C GLU A 252 -28.95 10.88 12.24
N GLN A 253 -28.68 12.00 12.90
CA GLN A 253 -27.43 12.75 12.73
C GLN A 253 -26.20 11.94 13.16
N SER A 254 -26.35 11.06 14.15
CA SER A 254 -25.28 10.17 14.64
C SER A 254 -24.80 9.19 13.57
N TYR A 255 -25.71 8.65 12.75
CA TYR A 255 -25.37 7.79 11.61
C TYR A 255 -24.52 8.54 10.59
N TRP A 256 -24.91 9.76 10.23
CA TRP A 256 -24.17 10.58 9.27
C TRP A 256 -22.81 11.05 9.81
N ALA A 257 -22.72 11.37 11.10
CA ALA A 257 -21.46 11.73 11.75
C ALA A 257 -20.41 10.61 11.63
N LEU A 258 -20.83 9.34 11.74
CA LEU A 258 -19.94 8.19 11.59
C LEU A 258 -19.34 8.07 10.19
N ARG A 259 -19.93 8.67 9.16
CA ARG A 259 -19.35 8.71 7.81
C ARG A 259 -18.14 9.64 7.71
N PHE A 260 -17.97 10.55 8.65
CA PHE A 260 -16.79 11.43 8.76
C PHE A 260 -15.78 10.95 9.81
N ALA A 261 -16.13 9.92 10.59
CA ALA A 261 -15.23 9.30 11.55
C ALA A 261 -14.10 8.52 10.82
N PRO A 262 -13.00 8.19 11.52
CA PRO A 262 -11.93 7.38 10.94
C PRO A 262 -12.46 6.08 10.31
N GLY A 263 -12.13 5.84 9.04
CA GLY A 263 -12.61 4.69 8.26
C GLY A 263 -13.99 4.86 7.60
N GLY A 264 -14.68 5.99 7.83
CA GLY A 264 -15.94 6.32 7.16
C GLY A 264 -15.76 6.85 5.73
N ASP A 265 -16.86 6.98 4.99
CA ASP A 265 -16.92 7.40 3.59
C ASP A 265 -16.23 8.75 3.28
N ARG A 266 -16.12 9.63 4.28
CA ARG A 266 -15.61 11.02 4.19
C ARG A 266 -14.55 11.29 5.26
N ASP A 267 -13.83 10.24 5.66
CA ASP A 267 -12.71 10.31 6.62
C ASP A 267 -11.60 11.30 6.22
N TRP A 268 -11.53 11.68 4.94
CA TRP A 268 -10.67 12.75 4.43
C TRP A 268 -10.99 14.14 5.01
N LEU A 269 -12.20 14.37 5.52
CA LEU A 269 -12.62 15.61 6.18
C LEU A 269 -12.57 15.47 7.71
N LEU A 270 -11.41 15.08 8.23
CA LEU A 270 -11.15 14.84 9.65
C LEU A 270 -11.52 16.02 10.57
N GLU A 271 -11.40 17.26 10.11
CA GLU A 271 -11.72 18.47 10.87
C GLU A 271 -13.20 18.51 11.30
N ALA A 272 -14.09 17.87 10.53
CA ALA A 272 -15.52 17.80 10.85
C ALA A 272 -15.78 17.16 12.23
N THR A 273 -15.03 16.10 12.56
CA THR A 273 -15.17 15.39 13.85
C THR A 273 -14.69 16.22 15.05
N GLY A 274 -13.74 17.13 14.84
CA GLY A 274 -13.28 18.07 15.86
C GLY A 274 -14.32 19.16 16.13
N LEU A 275 -14.88 19.74 15.07
CA LEU A 275 -15.91 20.78 15.17
C LEU A 275 -17.22 20.29 15.78
N ALA A 276 -17.54 19.00 15.62
CA ALA A 276 -18.65 18.33 16.30
C ALA A 276 -18.71 18.60 17.82
N LYS A 277 -17.52 18.75 18.44
CA LYS A 277 -17.39 18.99 19.89
C LYS A 277 -17.69 20.44 20.27
N SER A 278 -17.56 21.38 19.32
CA SER A 278 -17.75 22.81 19.56
C SER A 278 -19.05 23.38 18.98
N GLN A 279 -19.63 22.76 17.95
CA GLN A 279 -20.73 23.31 17.16
C GLN A 279 -21.70 22.23 16.67
N LYS A 280 -22.97 22.60 16.44
CA LYS A 280 -23.99 21.72 15.84
C LYS A 280 -23.85 21.71 14.31
N VAL A 281 -23.32 20.61 13.78
CA VAL A 281 -23.18 20.37 12.34
C VAL A 281 -24.37 19.54 11.83
N ASP A 282 -24.98 19.91 10.71
CA ASP A 282 -25.91 19.02 10.00
C ASP A 282 -25.10 18.02 9.18
N TRP A 283 -24.84 16.86 9.76
CA TRP A 283 -24.01 15.82 9.15
C TRP A 283 -24.63 15.25 7.88
N ARG A 284 -25.96 15.19 7.81
CA ARG A 284 -26.65 14.72 6.62
C ARG A 284 -26.50 15.70 5.47
N LEU A 285 -26.68 16.98 5.74
CA LEU A 285 -26.47 18.02 4.75
C LEU A 285 -25.01 18.05 4.30
N LEU A 286 -24.06 17.99 5.24
CA LEU A 286 -22.64 17.92 4.93
C LEU A 286 -22.29 16.70 4.07
N TYR A 287 -22.88 15.53 4.35
CA TYR A 287 -22.69 14.33 3.53
C TYR A 287 -23.24 14.55 2.11
N ARG A 288 -24.41 15.18 1.97
CA ARG A 288 -24.99 15.50 0.66
C ARG A 288 -24.10 16.45 -0.12
N THR A 289 -23.63 17.52 0.51
CA THR A 289 -22.74 18.52 -0.10
C THR A 289 -21.43 17.87 -0.56
N THR A 290 -20.81 17.04 0.29
CA THR A 290 -19.57 16.33 -0.04
C THR A 290 -19.73 15.18 -1.03
N SER A 291 -20.95 14.74 -1.31
CA SER A 291 -21.22 13.72 -2.34
C SER A 291 -21.24 14.31 -3.75
N GLN A 292 -21.39 15.62 -3.89
CA GLN A 292 -21.34 16.33 -5.18
C GLN A 292 -19.90 16.74 -5.50
N LEU A 293 -19.04 15.74 -5.76
CA LEU A 293 -17.59 15.95 -5.90
C LEU A 293 -17.21 17.02 -6.91
N GLU A 294 -17.97 17.19 -8.00
CA GLU A 294 -17.69 18.21 -9.01
C GLU A 294 -17.93 19.64 -8.52
N GLN A 295 -18.84 19.82 -7.57
CA GLN A 295 -19.20 21.12 -6.98
C GLN A 295 -18.34 21.48 -5.77
N LEU A 296 -17.55 20.52 -5.25
CA LEU A 296 -16.62 20.80 -4.18
C LEU A 296 -15.51 21.76 -4.65
N PRO A 297 -15.02 22.62 -3.73
CA PRO A 297 -13.80 23.36 -3.96
C PRO A 297 -12.68 22.45 -4.51
N PRO A 298 -11.96 22.90 -5.54
CA PRO A 298 -10.88 22.11 -6.15
C PRO A 298 -9.84 21.55 -5.17
N SER A 299 -9.51 22.29 -4.11
CA SER A 299 -8.65 21.88 -3.00
C SER A 299 -9.17 20.63 -2.28
N LEU A 300 -10.47 20.61 -1.93
CA LEU A 300 -11.11 19.48 -1.26
C LEU A 300 -11.22 18.25 -2.14
N ARG A 301 -11.41 18.44 -3.46
CA ARG A 301 -11.34 17.35 -4.44
C ARG A 301 -9.95 16.73 -4.47
N ASN A 302 -8.91 17.55 -4.51
CA ASN A 302 -7.53 17.07 -4.49
C ASN A 302 -7.19 16.38 -3.16
N ARG A 303 -7.66 16.94 -2.05
CA ARG A 303 -7.53 16.34 -0.72
C ARG A 303 -8.15 14.95 -0.67
N SER A 304 -9.40 14.81 -1.11
CA SER A 304 -10.09 13.52 -1.15
C SER A 304 -9.33 12.49 -1.98
N ARG A 305 -8.81 12.90 -3.15
CA ARG A 305 -7.93 12.07 -3.98
C ARG A 305 -6.69 11.61 -3.22
N ILE A 306 -5.88 12.55 -2.72
CA ILE A 306 -4.60 12.26 -2.05
C ILE A 306 -4.82 11.43 -0.79
N TRP A 307 -5.89 11.68 -0.04
CA TRP A 307 -6.26 10.89 1.12
C TRP A 307 -6.51 9.42 0.78
N ASN A 308 -7.27 9.16 -0.30
CA ASN A 308 -7.50 7.79 -0.74
C ASN A 308 -6.22 7.11 -1.23
N LEU A 309 -5.31 7.84 -1.89
CA LEU A 309 -3.99 7.33 -2.26
C LEU A 309 -3.14 7.00 -1.03
N ALA A 310 -3.14 7.87 -0.02
CA ALA A 310 -2.45 7.63 1.24
C ALA A 310 -2.99 6.40 1.98
N LYS A 311 -4.30 6.11 1.91
CA LYS A 311 -4.88 4.86 2.43
C LYS A 311 -4.36 3.64 1.68
N LEU A 312 -4.28 3.69 0.34
CA LEU A 312 -3.71 2.60 -0.45
C LEU A 312 -2.25 2.33 -0.09
N ILE A 313 -1.45 3.39 0.10
CA ILE A 313 -0.05 3.26 0.57
C ILE A 313 0.01 2.62 1.96
N LYS A 314 -0.87 3.03 2.88
CA LYS A 314 -0.97 2.42 4.21
C LYS A 314 -1.29 0.93 4.14
N ASP A 315 -2.25 0.54 3.30
CA ASP A 315 -2.66 -0.86 3.13
C ASP A 315 -1.57 -1.71 2.47
N ALA A 316 -0.75 -1.11 1.60
CA ALA A 316 0.39 -1.75 0.94
C ALA A 316 1.65 -1.83 1.83
N THR A 317 1.72 -1.04 2.90
CA THR A 317 2.91 -0.96 3.77
C THR A 317 2.73 -1.82 5.01
N PRO A 318 3.54 -2.86 5.22
CA PRO A 318 3.46 -3.67 6.42
C PRO A 318 3.72 -2.86 7.68
N SER A 319 3.01 -3.21 8.75
CA SER A 319 3.14 -2.55 10.05
C SER A 319 4.41 -2.91 10.81
N SER A 320 5.04 -4.04 10.46
CA SER A 320 6.24 -4.53 11.13
C SER A 320 7.19 -5.24 10.15
N PRO A 321 8.50 -5.26 10.45
CA PRO A 321 9.46 -6.04 9.68
C PRO A 321 9.20 -7.55 9.83
N ILE A 322 9.80 -8.35 8.95
CA ILE A 322 9.62 -9.80 9.02
C ILE A 322 10.25 -10.37 10.30
N GLU A 323 9.44 -11.01 11.13
CA GLU A 323 9.82 -11.57 12.43
C GLU A 323 11.07 -12.48 12.35
N SER A 324 11.21 -13.28 11.30
CA SER A 324 12.25 -14.32 11.19
C SER A 324 13.64 -13.82 10.77
N ILE A 325 13.80 -12.54 10.41
CA ILE A 325 15.15 -11.95 10.18
C ILE A 325 15.93 -11.83 11.51
N THR A 326 15.24 -11.84 12.66
CA THR A 326 15.86 -11.76 14.00
C THR A 326 16.27 -13.10 14.59
N ARG A 327 16.06 -14.23 13.89
CA ARG A 327 16.49 -15.55 14.37
C ARG A 327 17.40 -16.20 13.34
N PRO A 328 18.66 -16.54 13.69
CA PRO A 328 19.55 -17.21 12.77
C PRO A 328 18.90 -18.49 12.28
N SER A 329 19.13 -18.76 11.01
CA SER A 329 18.65 -19.95 10.34
C SER A 329 19.00 -21.20 11.16
N ILE A 330 18.00 -21.97 11.57
CA ILE A 330 18.18 -23.21 12.33
C ILE A 330 18.59 -24.32 11.35
N PHE A 331 19.69 -24.13 10.61
CA PHE A 331 20.35 -25.24 9.93
C PHE A 331 21.40 -25.79 10.88
N GLY A 332 21.35 -27.10 11.10
CA GLY A 332 22.56 -27.80 11.54
C GLY A 332 23.61 -27.69 10.42
N PRO A 333 24.92 -27.72 10.75
CA PRO A 333 26.01 -27.65 9.78
C PRO A 333 25.95 -28.73 8.68
N ASP A 334 25.15 -29.78 8.85
CA ASP A 334 25.07 -30.94 7.94
C ASP A 334 23.84 -30.94 7.01
N CYS A 335 23.09 -29.83 6.91
CA CYS A 335 21.90 -29.75 6.05
C CYS A 335 22.21 -29.14 4.67
N GLU A 336 23.00 -29.84 3.85
CA GLU A 336 23.09 -29.55 2.42
C GLU A 336 21.87 -30.11 1.69
N PHE A 337 21.25 -29.27 0.86
CA PHE A 337 20.07 -29.63 0.09
C PHE A 337 20.43 -29.57 -1.39
N ASP A 338 20.44 -30.73 -2.07
CA ASP A 338 21.00 -30.83 -3.43
C ASP A 338 20.11 -30.25 -4.53
N ILE A 339 18.78 -30.15 -4.33
CA ILE A 339 17.84 -29.78 -5.42
C ILE A 339 16.70 -28.87 -4.94
N TRP A 340 16.64 -27.66 -5.49
CA TRP A 340 15.56 -26.69 -5.28
C TRP A 340 14.69 -26.54 -6.52
N ALA A 341 13.38 -26.50 -6.33
CA ALA A 341 12.45 -25.99 -7.33
C ALA A 341 12.20 -24.50 -7.05
N GLU A 342 12.47 -23.64 -8.02
CA GLU A 342 12.37 -22.19 -7.88
C GLU A 342 11.31 -21.60 -8.81
N VAL A 343 10.53 -20.64 -8.29
CA VAL A 343 9.62 -19.79 -9.05
C VAL A 343 9.75 -18.35 -8.56
N THR A 344 9.97 -17.43 -9.49
CA THR A 344 10.10 -15.99 -9.23
C THR A 344 9.23 -15.16 -10.17
N SER A 345 8.94 -13.91 -9.79
CA SER A 345 8.30 -12.95 -10.69
C SER A 345 9.32 -12.37 -11.66
N SER A 346 8.86 -11.91 -12.82
CA SER A 346 9.72 -11.35 -13.88
C SER A 346 10.54 -10.13 -13.44
N GLN A 347 10.04 -9.36 -12.46
CA GLN A 347 10.76 -8.21 -11.89
C GLN A 347 12.02 -8.63 -11.10
N LEU A 348 11.96 -9.75 -10.37
CA LEU A 348 13.11 -10.31 -9.65
C LEU A 348 14.14 -10.96 -10.61
N ASP A 349 13.67 -11.63 -11.66
CA ASP A 349 14.54 -12.22 -12.70
C ASP A 349 15.33 -11.16 -13.47
N THR A 350 14.69 -10.03 -13.81
CA THR A 350 15.37 -8.90 -14.46
C THR A 350 16.33 -8.17 -13.52
N ALA A 351 15.99 -8.03 -12.23
CA ALA A 351 16.90 -7.46 -11.23
C ALA A 351 18.17 -8.29 -11.00
N ARG A 352 18.12 -9.62 -11.23
CA ARG A 352 19.29 -10.52 -11.10
C ARG A 352 20.24 -10.50 -12.30
N SER A 353 19.78 -10.11 -13.49
CA SER A 353 20.57 -10.16 -14.73
C SER A 353 21.32 -8.88 -15.08
N SER A 354 20.98 -7.75 -14.44
CA SER A 354 21.67 -6.46 -14.67
C SER A 354 22.92 -6.35 -13.81
N GLU A 355 24.11 -6.48 -14.41
CA GLU A 355 25.42 -6.33 -13.73
C GLU A 355 25.62 -4.92 -13.13
N ASP A 356 24.97 -3.89 -13.69
CA ASP A 356 25.13 -2.48 -13.30
C ASP A 356 24.34 -2.04 -12.05
N ARG A 357 23.62 -2.95 -11.36
CA ARG A 357 22.82 -2.57 -10.19
C ARG A 357 23.46 -2.97 -8.86
N PRO A 358 23.34 -2.14 -7.81
CA PRO A 358 23.56 -2.62 -6.46
C PRO A 358 22.54 -3.74 -6.19
N LYS A 359 23.02 -4.99 -6.14
CA LYS A 359 22.20 -6.17 -5.80
C LYS A 359 21.53 -5.91 -4.46
N VAL A 360 20.24 -5.57 -4.47
CA VAL A 360 19.48 -5.40 -3.24
C VAL A 360 19.46 -6.76 -2.56
N LYS A 361 20.20 -6.89 -1.45
CA LYS A 361 20.21 -8.10 -0.63
C LYS A 361 18.86 -8.19 0.07
N LEU A 362 17.93 -8.88 -0.57
CA LEU A 362 16.63 -9.15 0.01
C LEU A 362 16.75 -10.19 1.14
N PRO A 363 15.93 -10.07 2.20
CA PRO A 363 15.95 -11.00 3.30
C PRO A 363 15.51 -12.39 2.80
N ARG A 364 16.43 -13.34 2.88
CA ARG A 364 16.21 -14.74 2.54
C ARG A 364 15.87 -15.51 3.80
N GLN A 365 14.73 -16.19 3.78
CA GLN A 365 14.27 -17.02 4.88
C GLN A 365 14.20 -18.45 4.42
N LYS A 366 14.69 -19.36 5.26
CA LYS A 366 14.72 -20.79 4.95
C LYS A 366 14.45 -21.57 6.22
N PHE A 367 13.61 -22.60 6.15
CA PHE A 367 13.35 -23.50 7.26
C PHE A 367 12.96 -24.89 6.79
N GLN A 368 13.17 -25.86 7.67
CA GLN A 368 12.66 -27.21 7.51
C GLN A 368 11.21 -27.32 7.99
N LEU A 369 10.47 -28.21 7.34
CA LEU A 369 9.15 -28.67 7.73
C LEU A 369 9.31 -30.04 8.41
N PRO A 370 9.36 -30.11 9.75
CA PRO A 370 9.65 -31.34 10.49
C PRO A 370 8.54 -32.41 10.44
N GLY A 371 7.41 -32.16 9.80
CA GLY A 371 6.31 -33.10 9.74
C GLY A 371 5.25 -32.71 8.71
N PRO A 372 4.20 -33.53 8.55
CA PRO A 372 3.13 -33.31 7.59
C PRO A 372 2.41 -31.99 7.81
N LEU A 373 2.04 -31.32 6.72
CA LEU A 373 1.28 -30.09 6.75
C LEU A 373 -0.23 -30.36 6.96
N GLU A 374 -0.86 -29.60 7.84
CA GLU A 374 -2.31 -29.65 8.08
C GLU A 374 -3.05 -28.43 7.55
N GLU A 375 -2.41 -27.26 7.62
CA GLU A 375 -3.04 -26.00 7.26
C GLU A 375 -1.99 -25.03 6.72
N ILE A 376 -2.39 -24.22 5.75
CA ILE A 376 -1.62 -23.07 5.27
C ILE A 376 -2.45 -21.81 5.48
N LYS A 377 -1.83 -20.77 6.04
CA LYS A 377 -2.40 -19.42 6.09
C LYS A 377 -1.60 -18.52 5.18
N VAL A 378 -2.28 -17.81 4.29
CA VAL A 378 -1.67 -16.91 3.31
C VAL A 378 -2.13 -15.50 3.63
N TYR A 379 -1.17 -14.59 3.69
CA TYR A 379 -1.37 -13.17 3.94
C TYR A 379 -1.27 -12.42 2.61
N PHE A 380 -2.16 -11.44 2.43
CA PHE A 380 -2.28 -10.68 1.19
C PHE A 380 -2.20 -9.18 1.47
N ILE A 381 -1.35 -8.49 0.72
CA ILE A 381 -1.36 -7.03 0.61
C ILE A 381 -2.04 -6.62 -0.69
N ARG A 382 -2.61 -5.42 -0.72
CA ARG A 382 -3.24 -4.88 -1.93
C ARG A 382 -2.32 -3.84 -2.57
N LEU A 383 -2.03 -4.00 -3.86
CA LEU A 383 -1.35 -3.00 -4.69
C LEU A 383 -2.29 -2.65 -5.85
N GLY A 384 -2.87 -1.45 -5.77
CA GLY A 384 -3.95 -1.04 -6.67
C GLY A 384 -5.16 -1.98 -6.59
N PRO A 385 -5.65 -2.53 -7.73
CA PRO A 385 -6.80 -3.43 -7.73
C PRO A 385 -6.46 -4.88 -7.33
N ALA A 386 -5.19 -5.28 -7.39
CA ALA A 386 -4.76 -6.66 -7.20
C ALA A 386 -4.29 -6.94 -5.77
N GLU A 387 -4.46 -8.18 -5.32
CA GLU A 387 -3.92 -8.69 -4.05
C GLU A 387 -2.74 -9.62 -4.32
N PHE A 388 -1.66 -9.43 -3.58
CA PHE A 388 -0.42 -10.19 -3.70
C PHE A 388 -0.08 -10.89 -2.39
N ILE A 389 0.46 -12.10 -2.49
CA ILE A 389 0.92 -12.87 -1.34
C ILE A 389 2.13 -12.16 -0.72
N SER A 390 1.94 -11.67 0.51
CA SER A 390 2.96 -11.01 1.32
C SER A 390 3.66 -11.96 2.28
N GLY A 391 3.01 -13.06 2.67
CA GLY A 391 3.58 -14.05 3.57
C GLY A 391 2.75 -15.32 3.68
N ILE A 392 3.38 -16.40 4.16
CA ILE A 392 2.77 -17.73 4.28
C ILE A 392 3.15 -18.36 5.62
N THR A 393 2.16 -18.86 6.34
CA THR A 393 2.34 -19.70 7.53
C THR A 393 1.99 -21.15 7.21
N PHE A 394 2.92 -22.04 7.47
CA PHE A 394 2.77 -23.48 7.41
C PHE A 394 2.50 -24.03 8.82
N SER A 395 1.37 -24.69 9.01
CA SER A 395 1.00 -25.38 10.25
C SER A 395 1.16 -26.88 10.07
N MET A 396 1.86 -27.53 11.01
CA MET A 396 2.11 -28.97 10.98
C MET A 396 1.34 -29.69 12.09
N THR A 397 1.12 -31.00 11.92
CA THR A 397 0.46 -31.91 12.89
C THR A 397 1.06 -31.88 14.30
N SER A 398 2.36 -31.56 14.41
CA SER A 398 3.06 -31.40 15.68
C SER A 398 2.69 -30.14 16.48
N ASN A 399 1.66 -29.40 16.06
CA ASN A 399 1.28 -28.08 16.56
C ASN A 399 2.43 -27.04 16.47
N ARG A 400 3.40 -27.29 15.58
CA ARG A 400 4.47 -26.36 15.23
C ARG A 400 4.05 -25.59 13.99
N SER A 401 4.33 -24.29 13.97
CA SER A 401 4.15 -23.45 12.79
C SER A 401 5.47 -22.78 12.39
N ARG A 402 5.60 -22.55 11.08
CA ARG A 402 6.69 -21.79 10.47
C ARG A 402 6.09 -20.74 9.56
N HIS A 403 6.64 -19.53 9.61
CA HIS A 403 6.14 -18.39 8.84
C HIS A 403 7.25 -17.81 7.98
N ILE A 404 6.88 -17.40 6.77
CA ILE A 404 7.74 -16.73 5.82
C ILE A 404 7.07 -15.47 5.28
N GLY A 405 7.85 -14.41 5.05
CA GLY A 405 7.33 -13.13 4.58
C GLY A 405 6.63 -12.32 5.67
N TYR A 406 5.72 -11.43 5.27
CA TYR A 406 5.04 -10.49 6.16
C TYR A 406 3.67 -11.01 6.60
N LYS A 407 3.34 -10.85 7.89
CA LYS A 407 1.97 -11.03 8.42
C LYS A 407 1.17 -9.74 8.28
N SER A 408 0.94 -9.31 7.04
CA SER A 408 0.26 -8.04 6.77
C SER A 408 -0.92 -8.20 5.81
N GLY A 409 -1.90 -7.31 5.99
CA GLY A 409 -3.14 -7.27 5.20
C GLY A 409 -4.13 -8.39 5.53
N SER A 410 -4.85 -8.86 4.52
CA SER A 410 -5.91 -9.86 4.70
C SER A 410 -5.31 -11.27 4.83
N MET A 411 -5.98 -12.18 5.56
CA MET A 411 -5.51 -13.55 5.76
C MET A 411 -6.57 -14.54 5.33
N ARG A 412 -6.16 -15.51 4.50
CA ARG A 412 -6.99 -16.66 4.09
C ARG A 412 -6.30 -17.94 4.53
N ARG A 413 -7.08 -18.95 4.88
CA ARG A 413 -6.58 -20.23 5.35
C ARG A 413 -7.10 -21.37 4.48
N LEU A 414 -6.27 -22.38 4.26
CA LEU A 414 -6.63 -23.62 3.60
C LEU A 414 -6.27 -24.78 4.52
N LYS A 415 -7.28 -25.58 4.87
CA LYS A 415 -7.05 -26.88 5.49
C LYS A 415 -6.66 -27.88 4.42
N LEU A 416 -5.52 -28.52 4.59
CA LEU A 416 -5.00 -29.50 3.67
C LEU A 416 -5.68 -30.85 3.94
N ARG A 417 -5.98 -31.58 2.86
CA ARG A 417 -6.60 -32.91 2.95
C ARG A 417 -5.58 -33.99 3.28
N GLU A 418 -4.40 -33.85 2.69
CA GLU A 418 -3.22 -34.67 2.88
C GLU A 418 -1.96 -33.80 2.77
N ASP A 419 -0.80 -34.39 3.03
CA ASP A 419 0.48 -33.69 2.89
C ASP A 419 0.75 -33.40 1.40
N PRO A 420 0.87 -32.12 0.99
CA PRO A 420 0.99 -31.79 -0.42
C PRO A 420 2.36 -32.15 -0.98
N ILE A 421 2.38 -32.57 -2.25
CA ILE A 421 3.61 -32.79 -3.02
C ILE A 421 4.13 -31.50 -3.66
N GLY A 422 3.37 -30.41 -3.57
CA GLY A 422 3.78 -29.12 -4.12
C GLY A 422 2.66 -28.11 -4.21
N PHE A 423 2.96 -27.01 -4.90
CA PHE A 423 2.01 -25.91 -5.08
C PHE A 423 1.98 -25.41 -6.53
N ASN A 424 0.78 -25.16 -7.03
CA ASN A 424 0.58 -24.32 -8.21
C ASN A 424 0.58 -22.86 -7.77
N LEU A 425 1.17 -21.98 -8.59
CA LEU A 425 1.18 -20.53 -8.35
C LEU A 425 0.62 -19.78 -9.57
N GLN A 426 -0.11 -18.71 -9.31
CA GLN A 426 -0.41 -17.69 -10.32
C GLN A 426 0.45 -16.45 -10.08
N LEU A 427 1.03 -15.92 -11.14
CA LEU A 427 2.02 -14.83 -11.09
C LEU A 427 1.55 -13.62 -11.91
N GLU A 428 1.86 -12.42 -11.42
CA GLU A 428 1.89 -11.19 -12.19
C GLU A 428 3.34 -10.67 -12.27
N TYR A 429 3.56 -9.60 -13.02
CA TYR A 429 4.85 -8.93 -13.16
C TYR A 429 5.47 -8.57 -11.78
N VAL A 430 4.63 -8.10 -10.84
CA VAL A 430 5.07 -7.59 -9.54
C VAL A 430 5.19 -8.70 -8.50
N GLY A 431 4.46 -9.82 -8.60
CA GLY A 431 4.51 -10.82 -7.54
C GLY A 431 3.58 -12.03 -7.70
N ILE A 432 3.43 -12.79 -6.63
CA ILE A 432 2.58 -13.98 -6.57
C ILE A 432 1.17 -13.58 -6.16
N LEU A 433 0.17 -13.95 -6.95
CA LEU A 433 -1.24 -13.60 -6.72
C LEU A 433 -1.99 -14.65 -5.91
N SER A 434 -1.74 -15.92 -6.21
CA SER A 434 -2.49 -17.02 -5.60
C SER A 434 -1.68 -18.31 -5.53
N ILE A 435 -2.06 -19.18 -4.61
CA ILE A 435 -1.43 -20.47 -4.36
C ILE A 435 -2.49 -21.57 -4.23
N GLN A 436 -2.18 -22.75 -4.75
CA GLN A 436 -3.03 -23.93 -4.68
C GLN A 436 -2.18 -25.16 -4.35
N ALA A 437 -2.62 -25.97 -3.38
CA ALA A 437 -1.94 -27.20 -3.01
C ALA A 437 -2.22 -28.30 -4.03
N VAL A 438 -1.19 -29.11 -4.32
CA VAL A 438 -1.26 -30.28 -5.19
C VAL A 438 -0.92 -31.53 -4.38
N TYR A 439 -1.76 -32.56 -4.56
CA TYR A 439 -1.72 -33.79 -3.79
C TYR A 439 -1.18 -34.95 -4.62
N SER A 440 -0.75 -36.02 -3.93
CA SER A 440 -0.05 -37.15 -4.55
C SER A 440 -0.92 -37.95 -5.52
N ASN A 441 -2.22 -37.97 -5.25
CA ASN A 441 -3.25 -38.61 -6.07
C ASN A 441 -3.63 -37.79 -7.33
N GLY A 442 -3.03 -36.62 -7.54
CA GLY A 442 -3.35 -35.71 -8.64
C GLY A 442 -4.47 -34.71 -8.33
N ASP A 443 -5.10 -34.78 -7.16
CA ASP A 443 -6.08 -33.80 -6.72
C ASP A 443 -5.41 -32.45 -6.41
N ILE A 444 -6.22 -31.40 -6.46
CA ILE A 444 -5.82 -30.03 -6.15
C ILE A 444 -6.79 -29.41 -5.15
N SER A 445 -6.30 -28.48 -4.33
CA SER A 445 -7.15 -27.69 -3.44
C SER A 445 -7.90 -26.58 -4.21
N GLU A 446 -8.76 -25.84 -3.50
CA GLU A 446 -9.16 -24.51 -3.96
C GLU A 446 -7.97 -23.55 -4.02
N TRP A 447 -8.10 -22.49 -4.81
CA TRP A 447 -7.11 -21.42 -4.87
C TRP A 447 -7.22 -20.50 -3.65
N LEU A 448 -6.10 -20.23 -3.00
CA LEU A 448 -5.98 -19.14 -2.05
C LEU A 448 -5.45 -17.89 -2.77
N GLY A 449 -6.35 -16.96 -3.09
CA GLY A 449 -6.05 -15.70 -3.78
C GLY A 449 -7.18 -15.35 -4.75
N ASP A 450 -7.03 -14.25 -5.50
CA ASP A 450 -7.94 -13.97 -6.62
C ASP A 450 -7.53 -14.84 -7.82
N SER A 451 -8.46 -15.66 -8.31
CA SER A 451 -8.21 -16.74 -9.27
C SER A 451 -8.61 -16.39 -10.71
N SER A 452 -8.63 -15.09 -11.05
CA SER A 452 -8.80 -14.64 -12.44
C SER A 452 -7.83 -15.35 -13.39
N CYS A 453 -8.16 -15.44 -14.68
CA CYS A 453 -7.49 -16.28 -15.70
C CYS A 453 -6.01 -15.90 -15.93
N MET A 454 -5.16 -16.22 -14.95
CA MET A 454 -3.76 -15.82 -14.86
C MET A 454 -2.83 -16.99 -15.20
N PRO A 455 -1.64 -16.70 -15.76
CA PRO A 455 -0.65 -17.72 -16.03
C PRO A 455 -0.34 -18.54 -14.78
N THR A 456 -0.48 -19.85 -14.89
CA THR A 456 -0.25 -20.78 -13.78
C THR A 456 1.04 -21.54 -14.02
N THR A 457 1.90 -21.60 -13.00
CA THR A 457 3.09 -22.43 -13.03
C THR A 457 2.94 -23.63 -12.10
N ARG A 458 3.38 -24.79 -12.56
CA ARG A 458 3.46 -26.04 -11.81
C ARG A 458 4.89 -26.40 -11.40
N ARG A 459 5.83 -25.46 -11.54
CA ARG A 459 7.26 -25.70 -11.28
C ARG A 459 7.57 -26.12 -9.84
N LEU A 460 6.69 -25.79 -8.89
CA LEU A 460 6.81 -26.20 -7.49
C LEU A 460 6.01 -27.48 -7.16
N VAL A 461 5.50 -28.19 -8.18
CA VAL A 461 4.90 -29.52 -8.02
C VAL A 461 5.98 -30.57 -8.12
N LEU A 462 6.25 -31.25 -7.00
CA LEU A 462 7.31 -32.24 -6.87
C LEU A 462 6.70 -33.66 -6.92
N HIS A 463 7.52 -34.70 -6.91
CA HIS A 463 7.03 -36.08 -6.88
C HIS A 463 7.03 -36.69 -5.45
N ASP A 464 7.57 -36.00 -4.44
CA ASP A 464 7.50 -36.38 -3.02
C ASP A 464 7.03 -35.19 -2.18
N LYS A 465 6.80 -35.45 -0.89
CA LYS A 465 6.54 -34.45 0.14
C LYS A 465 7.56 -33.31 0.18
N ILE A 466 7.08 -32.15 0.60
CA ILE A 466 7.86 -30.94 0.80
C ILE A 466 8.54 -30.99 2.17
N THR A 467 9.86 -30.85 2.20
CA THR A 467 10.64 -30.98 3.46
C THR A 467 11.30 -29.68 3.90
N ALA A 468 11.48 -28.73 3.00
CA ALA A 468 11.95 -27.39 3.34
C ALA A 468 11.35 -26.34 2.39
N VAL A 469 11.19 -25.14 2.94
CA VAL A 469 10.71 -23.97 2.19
C VAL A 469 11.72 -22.86 2.37
N GLU A 470 11.91 -22.12 1.29
CA GLU A 470 12.67 -20.90 1.24
C GLU A 470 11.87 -19.83 0.51
N GLY A 471 12.10 -18.59 0.89
CA GLY A 471 11.47 -17.46 0.24
C GLY A 471 12.29 -16.23 0.44
N VAL A 472 12.24 -15.39 -0.58
CA VAL A 472 12.83 -14.08 -0.60
C VAL A 472 11.68 -13.13 -0.82
N PHE A 473 11.45 -12.28 0.17
CA PHE A 473 10.38 -11.31 0.16
C PHE A 473 11.04 -9.93 0.12
N ASP A 474 10.82 -9.21 -0.96
CA ASP A 474 10.69 -7.76 -0.81
C ASP A 474 9.22 -7.47 -0.48
N VAL A 475 8.88 -6.23 -0.14
CA VAL A 475 7.54 -5.97 0.42
C VAL A 475 6.41 -6.27 -0.58
N CYS A 476 6.69 -6.29 -1.89
CA CYS A 476 5.71 -6.40 -2.96
C CYS A 476 5.96 -7.56 -3.95
N THR A 477 7.20 -8.02 -4.04
CA THR A 477 7.70 -9.08 -4.91
C THR A 477 8.13 -10.26 -4.06
N SER A 478 7.56 -11.42 -4.38
CA SER A 478 7.77 -12.66 -3.64
C SER A 478 8.43 -13.67 -4.57
N LEU A 479 9.63 -14.11 -4.20
CA LEU A 479 10.23 -15.33 -4.73
C LEU A 479 9.94 -16.46 -3.74
N LEU A 480 9.35 -17.55 -4.22
CA LEU A 480 9.11 -18.75 -3.43
C LEU A 480 9.91 -19.92 -4.01
N THR A 481 10.82 -20.44 -3.21
CA THR A 481 11.67 -21.59 -3.57
C THR A 481 11.34 -22.74 -2.65
N ILE A 482 11.00 -23.90 -3.20
CA ILE A 482 10.62 -25.07 -2.42
C ILE A 482 11.63 -26.18 -2.66
N CYS A 483 12.15 -26.75 -1.58
CA CYS A 483 13.10 -27.85 -1.66
C CYS A 483 12.41 -29.20 -1.48
N ARG A 484 12.89 -30.18 -2.24
CA ARG A 484 12.71 -31.60 -1.96
C ARG A 484 13.99 -32.15 -1.36
N THR A 485 13.89 -33.01 -0.34
CA THR A 485 15.00 -33.92 0.02
C THR A 485 14.66 -35.33 -0.44
N LYS A 486 15.63 -36.01 -1.05
CA LYS A 486 15.67 -37.46 -1.13
C LYS A 486 16.65 -37.91 -0.04
N LEU A 487 16.23 -38.78 0.87
CA LEU A 487 17.19 -39.47 1.73
C LEU A 487 18.12 -40.24 0.78
N THR A 488 19.40 -39.92 0.80
CA THR A 488 20.42 -40.81 0.25
C THR A 488 20.31 -42.12 1.02
N ASN A 489 19.84 -43.17 0.35
CA ASN A 489 20.20 -44.52 0.74
C ASN A 489 21.73 -44.60 0.70
N ASP A 490 22.35 -44.84 1.85
CA ASP A 490 23.67 -45.45 2.11
C ASP A 490 24.04 -45.00 3.54
N PHE A 491 23.77 -45.78 4.60
CA PHE A 491 24.55 -46.95 5.00
C PHE A 491 23.64 -48.09 5.52
N LEU A 492 23.26 -49.00 4.63
CA LEU A 492 23.11 -50.42 4.91
C LEU A 492 24.27 -51.14 4.19
N ARG A 493 25.42 -51.18 4.85
CA ARG A 493 26.66 -51.96 4.60
C ARG A 493 27.60 -51.46 5.69
N ASP A 494 27.70 -52.09 6.86
CA ASP A 494 28.29 -53.41 7.04
C ASP A 494 27.61 -54.21 8.17
N ALA A 495 27.01 -55.32 7.78
CA ALA A 495 26.82 -56.50 8.62
C ALA A 495 26.92 -57.73 7.69
N ASN A 496 28.16 -58.11 7.39
CA ASN A 496 28.62 -59.49 7.17
C ASN A 496 30.13 -59.50 7.01
#